data_AF-A0A7V9WMQ0-F1
#
_entry.id   AF-A0A7V9WMQ0-F1
#
_cell.length_a   1.000
_cell.length_b   1.000
_cell.length_c   1.000
_cell.angle_alpha   90.00
_cell.angle_beta   90.00
_cell.angle_gamma   90.00
#
_symmetry.space_group_name_H-M   'P 1'
#
loop_
_entity.id
_entity.type
_entity.pdbx_description
1 polymer ?
#
loop_
_entity_poly.entity_id
_entity_poly.type
_entity_poly.pdbx_seq_one_letter_code
_entity_poly.pdbx_strand_id
1 'polypeptide(L)'
;MRYSPGSLLLIASSPTATGEELAKRLVEDKASVLLMGKVRGLLAGRVDDEVIPAKATELLEAAVRKRLEANQSVTLVLESNEPEERERYVRPAAAVKRPCHLILVESPREQVSDEDRPSLNKLRKTLDSGDLGAEGFNTALRLGGDSASEVKRIIFRPEPKDE
;
A
#
# COMPACT_ATOMS: atom_id res chain seq x y z
N MET A 1 -4.73 15.07 -0.31
CA MET A 1 -3.44 14.72 0.32
C MET A 1 -2.34 14.74 -0.73
N ARG A 2 -1.12 15.17 -0.37
CA ARG A 2 0.01 15.27 -1.29
C ARG A 2 1.24 14.60 -0.71
N TYR A 3 1.88 13.74 -1.50
CA TYR A 3 3.15 13.09 -1.19
C TYR A 3 4.24 13.55 -2.14
N SER A 4 5.49 13.32 -1.75
CA SER A 4 6.66 13.61 -2.58
C SER A 4 6.71 12.69 -3.82
N PRO A 5 7.41 13.08 -4.89
CA PRO A 5 7.71 12.16 -6.00
C PRO A 5 8.56 10.99 -5.51
N GLY A 6 8.41 9.83 -6.17
CA GLY A 6 9.13 8.61 -5.84
C GLY A 6 8.71 7.94 -4.53
N SER A 7 7.63 8.40 -3.91
CA SER A 7 7.13 7.84 -2.65
C SER A 7 6.51 6.46 -2.84
N LEU A 8 6.72 5.59 -1.85
CA LEU A 8 5.93 4.38 -1.64
C LEU A 8 4.73 4.71 -0.74
N LEU A 9 3.52 4.37 -1.18
CA LEU A 9 2.29 4.44 -0.40
C LEU A 9 1.71 3.04 -0.24
N LEU A 10 1.56 2.59 1.01
CA LEU A 10 0.88 1.35 1.35
C LEU A 10 -0.51 1.69 1.90
N ILE A 11 -1.54 1.00 1.39
CA ILE A 11 -2.92 1.10 1.85
C ILE A 11 -3.27 -0.21 2.55
N ALA A 12 -3.54 -0.14 3.85
CA ALA A 12 -4.01 -1.24 4.68
C ALA A 12 -5.53 -1.12 4.88
N SER A 13 -6.25 -2.25 4.95
CA SER A 13 -7.70 -2.28 5.13
C SER A 13 -8.18 -3.65 5.62
N SER A 14 -9.44 -3.74 6.06
CA SER A 14 -10.04 -4.96 6.63
C SER A 14 -11.21 -5.54 5.81
N PRO A 15 -11.39 -5.09 4.55
CA PRO A 15 -11.19 -6.01 3.42
C PRO A 15 -10.37 -5.39 2.28
N THR A 16 -9.56 -6.21 1.60
CA THR A 16 -8.74 -5.79 0.44
C THR A 16 -9.53 -5.09 -0.65
N ALA A 17 -10.77 -5.52 -0.91
CA ALA A 17 -11.68 -4.89 -1.87
C ALA A 17 -11.90 -3.39 -1.56
N THR A 18 -12.06 -3.03 -0.29
CA THR A 18 -12.22 -1.63 0.12
C THR A 18 -10.94 -0.83 -0.10
N GLY A 19 -9.78 -1.41 0.20
CA GLY A 19 -8.48 -0.78 -0.09
C GLY A 19 -8.27 -0.55 -1.59
N GLU A 20 -8.61 -1.53 -2.43
CA GLU A 20 -8.50 -1.40 -3.89
C GLU A 20 -9.44 -0.35 -4.47
N GLU A 21 -10.71 -0.35 -4.06
CA GLU A 21 -11.68 0.65 -4.50
C GLU A 21 -11.24 2.05 -4.09
N LEU A 22 -10.74 2.21 -2.87
CA LEU A 22 -10.22 3.47 -2.38
C LEU A 22 -8.98 3.92 -3.17
N ALA A 23 -8.03 3.03 -3.43
CA ALA A 23 -6.87 3.34 -4.27
C ALA A 23 -7.30 3.77 -5.69
N LYS A 24 -8.19 3.00 -6.32
CA LYS A 24 -8.75 3.27 -7.65
C LYS A 24 -9.55 4.57 -7.68
N ARG A 25 -10.20 4.97 -6.59
CA ARG A 25 -10.97 6.22 -6.51
C ARG A 25 -10.08 7.43 -6.23
N LEU A 26 -9.17 7.33 -5.25
CA LEU A 26 -8.49 8.49 -4.67
C LEU A 26 -7.14 8.82 -5.29
N VAL A 27 -6.37 7.83 -5.75
CA VAL A 27 -5.03 8.08 -6.30
C VAL A 27 -5.17 8.70 -7.68
N GLU A 28 -4.63 9.90 -7.89
CA GLU A 28 -4.74 10.62 -9.17
C GLU A 28 -4.04 9.88 -10.31
N ASP A 29 -2.77 9.54 -10.10
CA ASP A 29 -1.98 8.78 -11.04
C ASP A 29 -2.31 7.28 -10.95
N LYS A 30 -3.07 6.77 -11.91
CA LYS A 30 -3.42 5.35 -11.94
C LYS A 30 -2.24 4.45 -12.28
N ALA A 31 -1.19 4.98 -12.90
CA ALA A 31 0.00 4.20 -13.25
C ALA A 31 0.86 3.86 -12.02
N SER A 32 0.74 4.64 -10.94
CA SER A 32 1.40 4.36 -9.66
C SER A 32 0.72 3.23 -8.88
N VAL A 33 -0.55 2.90 -9.17
CA VAL A 33 -1.31 1.87 -8.43
C VAL A 33 -1.02 0.48 -8.98
N LEU A 34 -0.40 -0.38 -8.17
CA LEU A 34 -0.16 -1.78 -8.50
C LEU A 34 -0.99 -2.68 -7.57
N LEU A 35 -1.78 -3.57 -8.17
CA LEU A 35 -2.72 -4.43 -7.45
C LEU A 35 -2.33 -5.88 -7.64
N MET A 36 -2.23 -6.63 -6.53
CA MET A 36 -1.89 -8.05 -6.57
C MET A 36 -2.86 -8.86 -7.44
N GLY A 37 -4.17 -8.59 -7.32
CA GLY A 37 -5.20 -9.24 -8.13
C GLY A 37 -4.97 -9.07 -9.64
N LYS A 38 -4.48 -7.90 -10.08
CA LYS A 38 -4.13 -7.66 -11.48
C LYS A 38 -2.91 -8.48 -11.91
N VAL A 39 -1.90 -8.62 -11.05
CA VAL A 39 -0.71 -9.44 -11.34
C VAL A 39 -1.10 -10.91 -11.45
N ARG A 40 -1.90 -11.43 -10.52
CA ARG A 40 -2.43 -12.80 -10.59
C ARG A 40 -3.26 -13.03 -11.85
N GLY A 41 -4.14 -12.10 -12.22
CA GLY A 41 -4.92 -12.18 -13.46
C GLY A 41 -4.08 -12.19 -14.73
N LEU A 42 -2.90 -11.54 -14.74
CA LEU A 42 -1.96 -11.61 -15.86
C LEU A 42 -1.20 -12.93 -15.95
N LEU A 43 -1.10 -13.68 -14.85
CA LEU A 43 -0.46 -14.99 -14.77
C LEU A 43 -1.44 -16.14 -15.03
N ALA A 44 -2.74 -15.93 -14.77
CA ALA A 44 -3.79 -16.91 -14.99
C ALA A 44 -3.72 -17.48 -16.43
N GLY A 45 -3.70 -18.81 -16.54
CA GLY A 45 -3.59 -19.52 -17.82
C GLY A 45 -2.21 -19.46 -18.49
N ARG A 46 -1.20 -18.84 -17.85
CA ARG A 46 0.19 -18.80 -18.33
C ARG A 46 1.15 -19.62 -17.47
N VAL A 47 0.78 -19.88 -16.23
CA VAL A 47 1.50 -20.70 -15.26
C VAL A 47 0.48 -21.51 -14.45
N ASP A 48 0.95 -22.55 -13.76
CA ASP A 48 0.11 -23.37 -12.90
C ASP A 48 -0.47 -22.55 -11.74
N ASP A 49 -1.74 -22.81 -11.39
CA ASP A 49 -2.47 -22.06 -10.36
C ASP A 49 -1.78 -22.11 -9.00
N GLU A 50 -1.12 -23.22 -8.67
CA GLU A 50 -0.33 -23.39 -7.44
C GLU A 50 0.90 -22.46 -7.38
N VAL A 51 1.43 -22.07 -8.55
CA VAL A 51 2.62 -21.22 -8.68
C VAL A 51 2.26 -19.74 -8.74
N ILE A 52 1.02 -19.41 -9.13
CA ILE A 52 0.54 -18.02 -9.26
C ILE A 52 0.82 -17.17 -8.01
N PRO A 53 0.52 -17.60 -6.76
CA PRO A 53 0.70 -16.75 -5.58
C PRO A 53 2.16 -16.33 -5.37
N ALA A 54 3.09 -17.28 -5.45
CA ALA A 54 4.52 -17.02 -5.30
C ALA A 54 5.04 -16.15 -6.44
N LYS A 55 4.68 -16.47 -7.69
CA LYS A 55 5.17 -15.73 -8.86
C LYS A 55 4.60 -14.31 -8.93
N ALA A 56 3.34 -14.11 -8.54
CA ALA A 56 2.73 -12.79 -8.48
C ALA A 56 3.44 -11.89 -7.46
N THR A 57 3.79 -12.45 -6.30
CA THR A 57 4.55 -11.75 -5.25
C THR A 57 5.92 -11.33 -5.76
N GLU A 58 6.68 -12.25 -6.36
CA GLU A 58 8.00 -11.98 -6.94
C GLU A 58 7.94 -10.86 -8.00
N LEU A 59 6.96 -10.94 -8.91
CA LEU A 59 6.79 -9.94 -9.97
C LEU A 59 6.38 -8.58 -9.41
N LEU A 60 5.50 -8.54 -8.41
CA LEU A 60 5.09 -7.29 -7.78
C LEU A 60 6.27 -6.63 -7.05
N GLU A 61 7.03 -7.39 -6.26
CA GLU A 61 8.25 -6.90 -5.59
C GLU A 61 9.25 -6.32 -6.59
N ALA A 62 9.55 -7.06 -7.66
CA ALA A 62 10.48 -6.61 -8.69
C ALA A 62 9.98 -5.33 -9.38
N ALA A 63 8.68 -5.23 -9.65
CA ALA A 63 8.08 -4.06 -10.27
C ALA A 63 8.08 -2.83 -9.36
N VAL A 64 7.84 -3.02 -8.05
CA VAL A 64 7.90 -1.95 -7.04
C VAL A 64 9.33 -1.44 -6.93
N ARG A 65 10.30 -2.33 -6.74
CA ARG A 65 11.72 -1.97 -6.63
C ARG A 65 12.18 -1.16 -7.85
N LYS A 66 11.94 -1.65 -9.07
CA LYS A 66 12.35 -0.98 -10.30
C LYS A 66 11.75 0.43 -10.44
N ARG A 67 10.48 0.60 -10.07
CA ARG A 67 9.82 1.92 -10.09
C ARG A 67 10.46 2.88 -9.08
N LEU A 68 10.67 2.43 -7.85
CA LEU A 68 11.26 3.24 -6.79
C LEU A 68 12.72 3.62 -7.08
N GLU A 69 13.50 2.73 -7.70
CA GLU A 69 14.84 3.02 -8.22
C GLU A 69 14.82 4.11 -9.29
N ALA A 70 13.80 4.10 -10.16
CA ALA A 70 13.57 5.11 -11.18
C ALA A 70 12.85 6.37 -10.67
N ASN A 71 12.78 6.59 -9.35
CA ASN A 71 12.06 7.69 -8.70
C ASN A 71 10.56 7.80 -9.06
N GLN A 72 9.95 6.70 -9.49
CA GLN A 72 8.51 6.63 -9.78
C GLN A 72 7.75 6.25 -8.51
N SER A 73 6.70 7.01 -8.20
CA SER A 73 5.85 6.72 -7.05
C SER A 73 5.08 5.42 -7.24
N VAL A 74 4.84 4.71 -6.14
CA VAL A 74 4.13 3.43 -6.13
C VAL A 74 3.08 3.44 -5.04
N THR A 75 1.90 2.93 -5.35
CA THR A 75 0.82 2.65 -4.40
C THR A 75 0.48 1.17 -4.43
N LEU A 76 0.47 0.54 -3.26
CA LEU A 76 0.06 -0.85 -3.07
C LEU A 76 -1.10 -0.92 -2.09
N VAL A 77 -1.98 -1.89 -2.31
CA VAL A 77 -2.98 -2.32 -1.33
C VAL A 77 -2.47 -3.62 -0.73
N LEU A 78 -2.33 -3.64 0.59
CA LEU A 78 -1.85 -4.82 1.31
C LEU A 78 -2.95 -5.87 1.38
N GLU A 79 -2.56 -7.14 1.27
CA GLU A 79 -3.48 -8.27 1.41
C GLU A 79 -3.66 -8.71 2.86
N SER A 80 -2.70 -8.38 3.73
CA SER A 80 -2.69 -8.63 5.16
C SER A 80 -2.27 -7.37 5.93
N ASN A 81 -2.58 -7.34 7.22
CA ASN A 81 -2.13 -6.28 8.13
C ASN A 81 -0.85 -6.66 8.88
N GLU A 82 -0.16 -7.72 8.45
CA GLU A 82 1.02 -8.23 9.12
C GLU A 82 2.29 -7.40 8.80
N PRO A 83 3.21 -7.26 9.77
CA PRO A 83 4.46 -6.52 9.56
C PRO A 83 5.32 -7.06 8.42
N GLU A 84 5.31 -8.37 8.20
CA GLU A 84 6.15 -9.05 7.20
C GLU A 84 5.81 -8.58 5.78
N GLU A 85 4.53 -8.35 5.47
CA GLU A 85 4.11 -7.82 4.18
C GLU A 85 4.52 -6.36 4.02
N ARG A 86 4.48 -5.55 5.09
CA ARG A 86 4.96 -4.16 5.04
C ARG A 86 6.47 -4.10 4.83
N GLU A 87 7.23 -4.88 5.60
CA GLU A 87 8.70 -4.90 5.52
C GLU A 87 9.18 -5.23 4.11
N ARG A 88 8.52 -6.18 3.44
CA ARG A 88 8.78 -6.59 2.04
C ARG A 88 8.89 -5.40 1.08
N TYR A 89 8.12 -4.35 1.28
CA TYR A 89 8.12 -3.17 0.40
C TYR A 89 8.86 -1.97 1.01
N VAL A 90 8.73 -1.75 2.32
CA VAL A 90 9.34 -0.60 3.00
C VAL A 90 10.86 -0.72 3.02
N ARG A 91 11.40 -1.92 3.26
CA ARG A 91 12.85 -2.11 3.35
C ARG A 91 13.58 -1.81 2.03
N PRO A 92 13.14 -2.31 0.86
CA PRO A 92 13.71 -1.91 -0.43
C PRO A 92 13.56 -0.41 -0.71
N ALA A 93 12.40 0.19 -0.39
CA ALA A 93 12.18 1.62 -0.59
C ALA A 93 13.15 2.48 0.25
N ALA A 94 13.37 2.11 1.51
CA ALA A 94 14.34 2.75 2.39
C ALA A 94 15.77 2.61 1.86
N ALA A 95 16.13 1.45 1.30
CA ALA A 95 17.46 1.21 0.72
C ALA A 95 17.77 2.16 -0.44
N VAL A 96 16.76 2.59 -1.21
CA VAL A 96 16.89 3.60 -2.28
C VAL A 96 16.45 5.00 -1.84
N LYS A 97 16.36 5.24 -0.53
CA LYS A 97 16.02 6.53 0.12
C LYS A 97 14.70 7.12 -0.33
N ARG A 98 13.70 6.28 -0.61
CA ARG A 98 12.36 6.72 -1.01
C ARG A 98 11.46 6.87 0.21
N PRO A 99 10.67 7.97 0.31
CA PRO A 99 9.74 8.15 1.41
C PRO A 99 8.65 7.07 1.40
N CYS A 100 8.36 6.51 2.58
CA CYS A 100 7.35 5.48 2.77
C CYS A 100 6.17 6.03 3.58
N HIS A 101 4.96 5.75 3.12
CA HIS A 101 3.73 6.22 3.75
C HIS A 101 2.75 5.07 3.93
N LEU A 102 2.02 5.07 5.06
CA LEU A 102 0.92 4.14 5.32
C LEU A 102 -0.40 4.89 5.45
N ILE A 103 -1.45 4.39 4.82
CA ILE A 103 -2.83 4.75 5.11
C ILE A 103 -3.57 3.49 5.57
N LEU A 104 -4.04 3.48 6.81
CA LEU A 104 -4.98 2.49 7.30
C LEU A 104 -6.41 2.99 7.04
N VAL A 105 -7.16 2.26 6.21
CA VAL A 105 -8.58 2.52 5.96
C VAL A 105 -9.40 1.66 6.90
N GLU A 106 -10.11 2.33 7.79
CA GLU A 106 -10.98 1.68 8.77
C GLU A 106 -12.27 1.22 8.11
N SER A 107 -12.65 -0.02 8.41
CA SER A 107 -13.94 -0.58 8.07
C SER A 107 -14.82 -0.62 9.32
N PRO A 108 -16.16 -0.50 9.19
CA PRO A 108 -17.08 -0.73 10.30
C PRO A 108 -16.79 -2.07 10.96
N ARG A 109 -16.91 -2.13 12.29
CA ARG A 109 -16.52 -3.33 13.07
C ARG A 109 -17.24 -4.60 12.60
N GLU A 110 -18.51 -4.46 12.23
CA GLU A 110 -19.36 -5.51 11.66
C GLU A 110 -18.88 -6.05 10.30
N GLN A 111 -18.02 -5.34 9.58
CA GLN A 111 -17.42 -5.79 8.31
C GLN A 111 -16.04 -6.43 8.50
N VAL A 112 -15.50 -6.42 9.73
CA VAL A 112 -14.21 -7.01 10.06
C VAL A 112 -14.42 -8.43 10.57
N SER A 113 -13.90 -9.40 9.83
CA SER A 113 -13.92 -10.81 10.22
C SER A 113 -13.20 -11.02 11.56
N ASP A 114 -13.57 -12.06 12.31
CA ASP A 114 -12.89 -12.39 13.56
C ASP A 114 -11.43 -12.83 13.32
N GLU A 115 -11.11 -13.34 12.13
CA GLU A 115 -9.77 -13.74 11.70
C GLU A 115 -8.86 -12.52 11.43
N ASP A 116 -9.39 -11.46 10.81
CA ASP A 116 -8.63 -10.24 10.49
C ASP A 116 -8.50 -9.29 11.69
N ARG A 117 -9.41 -9.39 12.66
CA ARG A 117 -9.48 -8.46 13.79
C ARG A 117 -8.19 -8.37 14.62
N PRO A 118 -7.47 -9.46 14.93
CA PRO A 118 -6.22 -9.40 15.68
C PRO A 118 -5.13 -8.62 14.96
N SER A 119 -4.88 -8.91 13.67
CA SER A 119 -3.83 -8.26 12.87
C SER A 119 -4.14 -6.77 12.66
N LEU A 120 -5.41 -6.44 12.40
CA LEU A 120 -5.89 -5.06 12.29
C LEU A 120 -5.73 -4.29 13.61
N ASN A 121 -6.09 -4.89 14.74
CA ASN A 121 -5.93 -4.25 16.05
C ASN A 121 -4.47 -4.03 16.42
N LYS A 122 -3.57 -4.94 16.03
CA LYS A 122 -2.13 -4.77 16.20
C LYS A 122 -1.66 -3.56 15.38
N LEU A 123 -2.02 -3.48 14.10
CA LEU A 123 -1.67 -2.34 13.25
C LEU A 123 -2.21 -1.00 13.78
N ARG A 124 -3.46 -0.97 14.26
CA ARG A 124 -4.04 0.22 14.90
C ARG A 124 -3.20 0.69 16.08
N LYS A 125 -2.83 -0.24 16.98
CA LYS A 125 -2.00 0.09 18.15
C LYS A 125 -0.62 0.62 17.75
N THR A 126 0.04 -0.02 16.79
CA THR A 126 1.36 0.40 16.28
C THR A 126 1.30 1.77 15.61
N LEU A 127 0.18 2.08 14.92
CA LEU A 127 -0.04 3.40 14.34
C LEU A 127 -0.28 4.45 15.44
N ASP A 128 -1.14 4.16 16.41
CA ASP A 128 -1.49 5.08 17.49
C ASP A 128 -0.28 5.34 18.44
N SER A 129 0.62 4.38 18.61
CA SER A 129 1.86 4.56 19.39
C SER A 129 2.97 5.29 18.62
N GLY A 130 2.86 5.43 17.30
CA GLY A 130 3.90 6.01 16.45
C GLY A 130 5.06 5.06 16.12
N ASP A 131 4.96 3.79 16.48
CA ASP A 131 6.03 2.79 16.30
C ASP A 131 6.29 2.44 14.82
N LEU A 132 5.37 2.79 13.91
CA LEU A 132 5.57 2.65 12.47
C LEU A 132 6.78 3.43 11.94
N GLY A 133 7.25 4.46 12.66
CA GLY A 133 8.51 5.13 12.32
C GLY A 133 9.72 4.19 12.37
N ALA A 134 9.74 3.23 13.30
CA ALA A 134 10.81 2.24 13.40
C ALA A 134 10.76 1.21 12.25
N GLU A 135 9.60 1.00 11.65
CA GLU A 135 9.45 0.19 10.42
C GLU A 135 9.94 0.94 9.16
N GLY A 136 10.21 2.25 9.25
CA GLY A 136 10.70 3.06 8.14
C GLY A 136 9.64 3.95 7.48
N PHE A 137 8.46 4.10 8.08
CA PHE A 137 7.43 5.01 7.56
C PHE A 137 7.71 6.47 7.93
N ASN A 138 7.65 7.36 6.94
CA ASN A 138 7.71 8.81 7.14
C ASN A 138 6.38 9.37 7.66
N THR A 139 5.27 8.80 7.21
CA THR A 139 3.93 9.17 7.70
C THR A 139 3.03 7.95 7.77
N ALA A 140 2.24 7.84 8.83
CA ALA A 140 1.16 6.88 8.92
C ALA A 140 -0.14 7.61 9.29
N LEU A 141 -1.24 7.27 8.62
CA LEU A 141 -2.53 7.91 8.82
C LEU A 141 -3.62 6.86 8.92
N ARG A 142 -4.57 7.08 9.83
CA ARG A 142 -5.78 6.28 9.95
C ARG A 142 -6.96 7.08 9.42
N LEU A 143 -7.68 6.51 8.45
CA LEU A 143 -8.88 7.09 7.85
C LEU A 143 -10.08 6.25 8.28
N GLY A 144 -10.93 6.79 9.15
CA GLY A 144 -12.20 6.16 9.54
C GLY A 144 -13.34 7.15 9.61
N GLY A 145 -14.57 6.64 9.65
CA GLY A 145 -15.79 7.47 9.69
C GLY A 145 -15.83 8.50 8.56
N ASP A 146 -16.18 9.74 8.90
CA ASP A 146 -16.31 10.84 7.94
C ASP A 146 -14.97 11.19 7.25
N SER A 147 -13.83 11.00 7.91
CA SER A 147 -12.52 11.41 7.40
C SER A 147 -12.11 10.66 6.12
N ALA A 148 -12.58 9.42 5.93
CA ALA A 148 -12.34 8.67 4.68
C ALA A 148 -13.12 9.27 3.48
N SER A 149 -14.26 9.90 3.75
CA SER A 149 -15.08 10.58 2.75
C SER A 149 -14.52 11.97 2.38
N GLU A 150 -13.82 12.62 3.31
CA GLU A 150 -13.19 13.92 3.12
C GLU A 150 -11.95 13.89 2.23
N VAL A 151 -11.26 12.74 2.14
CA VAL A 151 -10.13 12.59 1.23
C VAL A 151 -10.66 12.56 -0.21
N LYS A 152 -10.56 13.70 -0.89
CA LYS A 152 -10.98 13.83 -2.29
C LYS A 152 -9.97 13.27 -3.29
N ARG A 153 -8.68 13.35 -2.96
CA ARG A 153 -7.59 12.95 -3.85
C ARG A 153 -6.27 12.72 -3.12
N ILE A 154 -5.52 11.72 -3.57
CA ILE A 154 -4.13 11.45 -3.23
C ILE A 154 -3.30 11.76 -4.47
N ILE A 155 -2.31 12.64 -4.32
CA ILE A 155 -1.47 13.14 -5.41
C ILE A 155 -0.02 12.95 -5.03
N PHE A 156 0.79 12.35 -5.90
CA PHE A 156 2.24 12.46 -5.83
C PHE A 156 2.64 13.72 -6.59
N ARG A 157 3.37 14.63 -5.93
CA ARG A 157 3.85 15.84 -6.62
C ARG A 157 4.71 15.42 -7.82
N PRO A 158 4.62 16.14 -8.95
CA PRO A 158 5.54 15.90 -10.05
C PRO A 158 6.98 16.12 -9.58
N GLU A 159 7.94 15.47 -10.25
CA GLU A 159 9.35 15.80 -10.04
C GLU A 159 9.55 17.31 -10.24
N PRO A 160 10.30 17.98 -9.37
CA PRO A 160 10.68 19.36 -9.61
C PRO A 160 11.38 19.42 -10.96
N LYS A 161 10.98 20.37 -11.81
CA LYS A 161 11.71 20.61 -13.06
C LYS A 161 13.05 21.23 -12.67
N ASP A 162 14.15 20.65 -13.15
CA ASP A 162 15.46 21.29 -13.05
C ASP A 162 15.40 22.64 -13.80
N GLU A 163 15.79 23.72 -13.12
CA GLU A 163 16.13 25.02 -13.73
C GLU A 163 17.53 24.98 -14.36
#